data_AF-A0A564QCE6-F1
#
_entry.id   AF-A0A564QCE6-F1
#
_cell.length_a   1.000
_cell.length_b   1.000
_cell.length_c   1.000
_cell.angle_alpha   90.00
_cell.angle_beta   90.00
_cell.angle_gamma   90.00
#
_symmetry.space_group_name_H-M   'P 1'
#
loop_
_entity.id
_entity.type
_entity.pdbx_description
1 polymer ?
#
loop_
_entity_poly.entity_id
_entity_poly.type
_entity_poly.pdbx_seq_one_letter_code
_entity_poly.pdbx_strand_id
1 'polypeptide(L)'
;MLGEGRPFILEIKAPKMREVDLKVLEESVDRAKVGLLDLRHIDGSKVVVIKSASPRKRYSAKVKVENLDKNKLESALKELSGTVIEQKTPERVLHRRADKTRNRTVIEARLLGIDDGYATIEILSDAGLYIKELVSGDHGRSRPSLSSITGEDLSVEELDVINVGAIEGIEI
;
A
#
# COMPACT_ATOMS: atom_id res chain seq x y z
N MET A 1 -2.68 1.12 8.53
CA MET A 1 -1.37 0.48 8.27
C MET A 1 -1.11 -0.46 9.41
N LEU A 2 -0.87 -1.73 9.10
CA LEU A 2 -0.83 -2.85 10.02
C LEU A 2 0.48 -3.63 9.84
N GLY A 3 0.65 -4.72 10.59
CA GLY A 3 1.84 -5.58 10.53
C GLY A 3 3.06 -4.93 11.17
N GLU A 4 4.24 -5.14 10.56
CA GLU A 4 5.53 -4.61 11.02
C GLU A 4 5.68 -3.10 10.82
N GLY A 5 4.67 -2.45 10.25
CA GLY A 5 4.64 -1.01 10.05
C GLY A 5 5.40 -0.56 8.80
N ARG A 6 5.93 0.67 8.86
CA ARG A 6 6.69 1.27 7.76
C ARG A 6 7.99 1.86 8.29
N PRO A 7 9.13 1.54 7.65
CA PRO A 7 10.40 2.17 7.98
C PRO A 7 10.32 3.69 7.87
N PHE A 8 10.86 4.37 8.88
CA PHE A 8 10.98 5.82 8.90
C PHE A 8 12.33 6.22 9.47
N ILE A 9 12.72 7.47 9.20
CA ILE A 9 13.92 8.08 9.78
C ILE A 9 13.52 9.43 10.35
N LEU A 10 13.99 9.69 11.57
CA LEU A 10 13.84 10.97 12.25
C LEU A 10 15.21 11.61 12.43
N GLU A 11 15.42 12.77 11.81
CA GLU A 11 16.62 13.58 12.01
C GLU A 11 16.34 14.61 13.11
N ILE A 12 17.09 14.56 14.21
CA ILE A 12 17.04 15.56 15.28
C ILE A 12 18.13 16.61 15.03
N LYS A 13 17.73 17.83 14.71
CA LYS A 13 18.65 18.95 14.49
C LYS A 13 19.11 19.56 15.82
N ALA A 14 20.42 19.76 15.96
CA ALA A 14 21.06 20.36 17.15
C ALA A 14 20.56 19.75 18.49
N PRO A 15 20.67 18.42 18.68
CA PRO A 15 20.18 17.76 19.89
C PRO A 15 20.96 18.24 21.11
N LYS A 16 20.24 18.62 22.17
CA LYS A 16 20.83 18.90 23.50
C LYS A 16 21.36 17.62 24.17
N MET A 17 20.69 16.50 23.92
CA MET A 17 21.02 15.16 24.40
C MET A 17 21.08 14.21 23.20
N ARG A 18 22.21 13.53 23.02
CA ARG A 18 22.44 12.62 21.87
C ARG A 18 22.16 11.16 22.19
N GLU A 19 22.50 10.76 23.41
CA GLU A 19 22.27 9.42 23.92
C GLU A 19 20.92 9.39 24.64
N VAL A 20 19.99 8.58 24.14
CA VAL A 20 18.66 8.38 24.71
C VAL A 20 18.34 6.89 24.71
N ASP A 21 17.58 6.43 25.70
CA ASP A 21 17.09 5.05 25.67
C ASP A 21 15.92 4.95 24.70
N LEU A 22 16.17 4.33 23.55
CA LEU A 22 15.19 4.18 22.49
C LEU A 22 14.01 3.27 22.90
N LYS A 23 14.22 2.32 23.82
CA LYS A 23 13.13 1.44 24.28
C LYS A 23 12.08 2.22 25.08
N VAL A 24 12.54 3.17 25.89
CA VAL A 24 11.62 4.06 26.62
C VAL A 24 10.78 4.88 25.63
N LEU A 25 11.38 5.32 24.52
CA LEU A 25 10.63 6.06 23.48
C LEU A 25 9.59 5.18 22.80
N GLU A 26 9.90 3.91 22.49
CA GLU A 26 8.95 2.95 21.93
C GLU A 26 7.72 2.70 22.81
N GLU A 27 7.91 2.76 24.12
CA GLU A 27 6.83 2.58 25.11
C GLU A 27 6.06 3.87 25.40
N SER A 28 6.66 5.04 25.15
CA SER A 28 6.09 6.34 25.49
C SER A 28 4.97 6.84 24.56
N VAL A 29 4.78 6.21 23.40
CA VAL A 29 3.77 6.64 22.42
C VAL A 29 2.39 6.04 22.69
N ASP A 30 1.35 6.79 22.30
CA ASP A 30 -0.03 6.30 22.33
C ASP A 30 -0.24 5.20 21.27
N ARG A 31 -0.10 3.95 21.72
CA ARG A 31 -0.24 2.75 20.88
C ARG A 31 -1.61 2.59 20.24
N ALA A 32 -2.65 3.27 20.75
CA ALA A 32 -3.98 3.26 20.12
C ALA A 32 -4.00 4.06 18.81
N LYS A 33 -3.00 4.94 18.59
CA LYS A 33 -2.87 5.76 17.37
C LYS A 33 -1.68 5.32 16.52
N VAL A 34 -0.53 5.10 17.16
CA VAL A 34 0.72 4.73 16.48
C VAL A 34 1.59 3.87 17.39
N GLY A 35 2.17 2.81 16.82
CA GLY A 35 3.23 2.04 17.46
C GLY A 35 4.59 2.42 16.88
N LEU A 36 5.60 2.50 17.74
CA LEU A 36 7.01 2.53 17.34
C LEU A 36 7.59 1.15 17.62
N LEU A 37 8.36 0.64 16.66
CA LEU A 37 8.98 -0.67 16.71
C LEU A 37 10.41 -0.53 16.19
N ASP A 38 11.34 -1.23 16.84
CA ASP A 38 12.73 -1.40 16.42
C ASP A 38 13.47 -0.07 16.14
N LEU A 39 13.35 0.88 17.06
CA LEU A 39 14.11 2.12 17.04
C LEU A 39 15.60 1.80 17.21
N ARG A 40 16.39 2.30 16.26
CA ARG A 40 17.85 2.19 16.27
C ARG A 40 18.49 3.53 15.92
N HIS A 41 19.65 3.78 16.50
CA HIS A 41 20.52 4.84 16.00
C HIS A 41 21.10 4.41 14.65
N ILE A 42 21.00 5.29 13.65
CA ILE A 42 21.46 5.04 12.29
C ILE A 42 22.28 6.22 11.79
N ASP A 43 23.14 5.97 10.80
CA ASP A 43 23.84 7.03 10.09
C ASP A 43 22.97 7.61 8.95
N GLY A 44 23.28 8.84 8.53
CA GLY A 44 22.54 9.55 7.49
C GLY A 44 22.55 8.88 6.11
N SER A 45 23.51 7.99 5.82
CA SER A 45 23.57 7.26 4.56
C SER A 45 22.33 6.40 4.30
N LYS A 46 21.70 5.90 5.37
CA LYS A 46 20.46 5.09 5.30
C LYS A 46 19.26 5.88 4.77
N VAL A 47 19.29 7.22 4.85
CA VAL A 47 18.25 8.07 4.26
C VAL A 47 18.14 7.84 2.75
N VAL A 48 19.28 7.74 2.07
CA VAL A 48 19.30 7.49 0.63
C VAL A 48 18.73 6.11 0.33
N VAL A 49 19.16 5.09 1.10
CA VAL A 49 18.71 3.69 0.96
C VAL A 49 17.18 3.58 1.04
N ILE A 50 16.56 4.15 2.09
CA ILE A 50 15.08 4.13 2.22
C ILE A 50 14.40 4.87 1.07
N LYS A 51 14.94 6.04 0.67
CA LYS A 51 14.32 6.87 -0.37
C LYS A 51 14.40 6.23 -1.76
N SER A 52 15.48 5.52 -2.05
CA SER A 52 15.65 4.80 -3.33
C SER A 52 14.94 3.46 -3.35
N ALA A 53 14.60 2.90 -2.18
CA ALA A 53 13.96 1.61 -2.09
C ALA A 53 12.54 1.62 -2.68
N SER A 54 12.22 0.56 -3.40
CA SER A 54 10.89 0.34 -3.97
C SER A 54 10.35 -1.03 -3.56
N PRO A 55 10.24 -1.30 -2.24
CA PRO A 55 9.78 -2.60 -1.76
C PRO A 55 8.34 -2.85 -2.22
N ARG A 56 8.06 -4.11 -2.57
CA ARG A 56 6.69 -4.57 -2.79
C ARG A 56 5.86 -4.36 -1.53
N LYS A 57 4.56 -4.17 -1.71
CA LYS A 57 3.64 -3.91 -0.59
C LYS A 57 2.44 -4.80 -0.69
N ARG A 58 2.01 -5.30 0.47
CA ARG A 58 0.77 -6.03 0.60
C ARG A 58 -0.29 -5.14 1.21
N TYR A 59 -1.47 -5.15 0.62
CA TYR A 59 -2.62 -4.34 1.01
C TYR A 59 -3.81 -5.24 1.32
N SER A 60 -4.62 -4.82 2.28
CA SER A 60 -5.99 -5.30 2.46
C SER A 60 -6.94 -4.18 2.07
N ALA A 61 -7.87 -4.44 1.16
CA ALA A 61 -8.84 -3.47 0.67
C ALA A 61 -10.25 -4.00 0.89
N LYS A 62 -11.09 -3.19 1.54
CA LYS A 62 -12.53 -3.42 1.64
C LYS A 62 -13.20 -2.72 0.48
N VAL A 63 -13.71 -3.52 -0.45
CA VAL A 63 -14.32 -3.07 -1.71
C VAL A 63 -15.82 -3.19 -1.60
N LYS A 64 -16.54 -2.11 -1.90
CA LYS A 64 -18.01 -2.16 -1.97
C LYS A 64 -18.41 -3.03 -3.17
N VAL A 65 -19.19 -4.08 -2.90
CA VAL A 65 -19.70 -5.02 -3.90
C VAL A 65 -21.20 -5.20 -3.66
N GLU A 66 -22.04 -4.65 -4.53
CA GLU A 66 -23.49 -4.68 -4.28
C GLU A 66 -24.07 -6.08 -4.52
N ASN A 67 -24.04 -6.56 -5.77
CA ASN A 67 -24.56 -7.88 -6.15
C ASN A 67 -23.56 -8.69 -6.99
N LEU A 68 -22.26 -8.45 -6.78
CA LEU A 68 -21.22 -9.11 -7.56
C LEU A 68 -21.10 -10.58 -7.17
N ASP A 69 -21.25 -11.46 -8.16
CA ASP A 69 -21.01 -12.89 -7.98
C ASP A 69 -19.58 -13.15 -7.50
N LYS A 70 -19.46 -14.00 -6.46
CA LYS A 70 -18.19 -14.34 -5.83
C LYS A 70 -17.20 -14.97 -6.82
N ASN A 71 -17.66 -15.91 -7.66
CA ASN A 71 -16.78 -16.62 -8.59
C ASN A 71 -16.27 -15.68 -9.68
N LYS A 72 -17.12 -14.74 -10.12
CA LYS A 72 -16.75 -13.66 -11.05
C LYS A 72 -15.66 -12.76 -10.44
N LEU A 73 -15.80 -12.36 -9.18
CA LEU A 73 -14.78 -11.57 -8.48
C LEU A 73 -13.46 -12.35 -8.32
N GLU A 74 -13.50 -13.61 -7.88
CA GLU A 74 -12.31 -14.46 -7.73
C GLU A 74 -11.58 -14.66 -9.07
N SER A 75 -12.34 -14.87 -10.16
CA SER A 75 -11.78 -14.99 -11.50
C SER A 75 -11.09 -13.69 -11.95
N ALA A 76 -11.71 -12.54 -11.69
CA ALA A 76 -11.12 -11.24 -12.03
C ALA A 76 -9.83 -10.95 -11.23
N LEU A 77 -9.79 -11.31 -9.93
CA LEU A 77 -8.59 -11.19 -9.10
C LEU A 77 -7.47 -12.12 -9.59
N LYS A 78 -7.83 -13.33 -10.03
CA LYS A 78 -6.88 -14.27 -10.64
C LYS A 78 -6.32 -13.73 -11.95
N GLU A 79 -7.13 -13.06 -12.77
CA GLU A 79 -6.68 -12.39 -13.99
C GLU A 79 -5.74 -11.20 -13.71
N LEU A 80 -6.00 -10.42 -12.65
CA LEU A 80 -5.10 -9.35 -12.23
C LEU A 80 -3.76 -9.86 -11.69
N SER A 81 -3.73 -11.08 -11.13
CA SER A 81 -2.51 -11.64 -10.56
C SER A 81 -1.45 -11.90 -11.62
N GLY A 82 -0.25 -11.36 -11.43
CA GLY A 82 0.84 -11.42 -12.40
C GLY A 82 0.75 -10.39 -13.53
N THR A 83 -0.27 -9.53 -13.53
CA THR A 83 -0.55 -8.61 -14.64
C THR A 83 0.11 -7.24 -14.43
N VAL A 84 0.64 -6.69 -15.52
CA VAL A 84 1.13 -5.31 -15.57
C VAL A 84 -0.04 -4.36 -15.78
N ILE A 85 -0.16 -3.38 -14.89
CA ILE A 85 -1.19 -2.36 -14.90
C ILE A 85 -0.60 -1.05 -15.39
N GLU A 86 -1.18 -0.50 -16.44
CA GLU A 86 -0.92 0.85 -16.91
C GLU A 86 -1.77 1.84 -16.09
N GLN A 87 -1.11 2.68 -15.28
CA GLN A 87 -1.78 3.69 -14.47
C GLN A 87 -1.31 5.09 -14.83
N LYS A 88 -2.24 5.91 -15.33
CA LYS A 88 -2.09 7.36 -15.36
C LYS A 88 -2.19 7.92 -13.95
N THR A 89 -1.50 9.02 -13.66
CA THR A 89 -1.57 9.70 -12.35
C THR A 89 -3.04 9.89 -11.94
N PRO A 90 -3.52 9.36 -10.81
CA PRO A 90 -4.95 9.40 -10.46
C PRO A 90 -5.54 10.80 -10.47
N GLU A 91 -6.82 10.95 -10.85
CA GLU A 91 -7.47 12.27 -10.92
C GLU A 91 -7.39 13.03 -9.59
N ARG A 92 -7.72 12.34 -8.49
CA ARG A 92 -7.68 12.89 -7.13
C ARG A 92 -6.31 13.43 -6.70
N VAL A 93 -5.23 13.11 -7.41
CA VAL A 93 -3.87 13.59 -7.09
C VAL A 93 -3.25 14.48 -8.17
N LEU A 94 -3.96 14.78 -9.25
CA LEU A 94 -3.44 15.59 -10.37
C LEU A 94 -3.01 16.99 -9.92
N HIS A 95 -3.74 17.62 -8.99
CA HIS A 95 -3.41 18.95 -8.46
C HIS A 95 -2.02 19.03 -7.79
N ARG A 96 -1.41 17.89 -7.45
CA ARG A 96 -0.14 17.80 -6.71
C ARG A 96 0.92 16.93 -7.38
N ARG A 97 0.61 16.31 -8.52
CA ARG A 97 1.48 15.37 -9.22
C ARG A 97 1.41 15.62 -10.72
N ALA A 98 2.56 15.55 -11.39
CA ALA A 98 2.60 15.55 -12.84
C ALA A 98 1.73 14.42 -13.42
N ASP A 99 0.95 14.73 -14.44
CA ASP A 99 0.13 13.76 -15.14
C ASP A 99 1.03 12.85 -16.01
N LYS A 100 1.21 11.59 -15.58
CA LYS A 100 2.12 10.63 -16.20
C LYS A 100 1.57 9.23 -16.11
N THR A 101 1.79 8.43 -17.15
CA THR A 101 1.50 7.00 -17.18
C THR A 101 2.67 6.20 -16.63
N ARG A 102 2.38 5.19 -15.80
CA ARG A 102 3.37 4.29 -15.20
C ARG A 102 2.85 2.86 -15.23
N ASN A 103 3.73 1.93 -15.56
CA ASN A 103 3.44 0.51 -15.52
C ASN A 103 3.86 -0.06 -14.17
N ARG A 104 2.95 -0.78 -13.50
CA ARG A 104 3.20 -1.44 -12.21
C ARG A 104 2.53 -2.81 -12.18
N THR A 105 3.19 -3.79 -11.61
CA THR A 105 2.66 -5.15 -11.59
C THR A 105 1.86 -5.41 -10.32
N VAL A 106 0.71 -6.08 -10.48
CA VAL A 106 0.05 -6.80 -9.41
C VAL A 106 0.70 -8.18 -9.37
N ILE A 107 1.45 -8.48 -8.31
CA ILE A 107 2.12 -9.78 -8.16
C ILE A 107 1.10 -10.85 -7.79
N GLU A 108 0.21 -10.54 -6.85
CA GLU A 108 -0.81 -11.46 -6.34
C GLU A 108 -2.04 -10.65 -5.96
N ALA A 109 -3.23 -11.15 -6.28
CA ALA A 109 -4.50 -10.62 -5.82
C ALA A 109 -5.44 -11.78 -5.48
N ARG A 110 -6.07 -11.73 -4.30
CA ARG A 110 -6.95 -12.80 -3.81
C ARG A 110 -8.11 -12.25 -2.98
N LEU A 111 -9.22 -13.00 -2.99
CA LEU A 111 -10.37 -12.72 -2.14
C LEU A 111 -10.14 -13.34 -0.76
N LEU A 112 -10.36 -12.58 0.31
CA LEU A 112 -10.33 -13.07 1.69
C LEU A 112 -11.73 -13.42 2.20
N GLY A 113 -12.75 -12.67 1.77
CA GLY A 113 -14.13 -12.90 2.17
C GLY A 113 -15.09 -11.87 1.58
N ILE A 114 -16.38 -12.17 1.64
CA ILE A 114 -17.47 -11.27 1.28
C ILE A 114 -18.47 -11.29 2.43
N ASP A 115 -18.85 -10.10 2.90
CA ASP A 115 -19.80 -9.92 3.99
C ASP A 115 -20.44 -8.53 3.90
N ASP A 116 -21.72 -8.42 4.24
CA ASP A 116 -22.48 -7.15 4.32
C ASP A 116 -22.34 -6.21 3.10
N GLY A 117 -22.27 -6.75 1.88
CA GLY A 117 -22.12 -5.94 0.65
C GLY A 117 -20.69 -5.42 0.42
N TYR A 118 -19.70 -6.01 1.09
CA TYR A 118 -18.29 -5.71 0.92
C TYR A 118 -17.47 -6.98 0.66
N ALA A 119 -16.49 -6.87 -0.23
CA ALA A 119 -15.45 -7.86 -0.41
C ALA A 119 -14.16 -7.37 0.23
N THR A 120 -13.54 -8.21 1.06
CA THR A 120 -12.17 -7.96 1.52
C THR A 120 -11.22 -8.67 0.57
N ILE A 121 -10.39 -7.91 -0.13
CA ILE A 121 -9.37 -8.43 -1.06
C ILE A 121 -7.98 -8.11 -0.55
N GLU A 122 -7.04 -9.00 -0.84
CA GLU A 122 -5.63 -8.80 -0.55
C GLU A 122 -4.84 -8.66 -1.85
N ILE A 123 -3.94 -7.67 -1.91
CA ILE A 123 -3.16 -7.35 -3.10
C ILE A 123 -1.68 -7.21 -2.71
N LEU A 124 -0.81 -7.98 -3.34
CA LEU A 124 0.64 -7.75 -3.36
C LEU A 124 1.01 -7.05 -4.67
N SER A 125 1.63 -5.87 -4.59
CA SER A 125 1.98 -5.08 -5.77
C SER A 125 3.39 -4.51 -5.72
N ASP A 126 3.86 -4.04 -6.88
CA ASP A 126 5.02 -3.15 -6.96
C ASP A 126 4.78 -1.84 -6.20
N ALA A 127 5.87 -1.19 -5.80
CA ALA A 127 5.81 0.11 -5.15
C ALA A 127 5.20 1.17 -6.08
N GLY A 128 4.27 1.95 -5.53
CA GLY A 128 3.64 3.08 -6.23
C GLY A 128 2.47 2.70 -7.13
N LEU A 129 2.01 1.44 -7.08
CA LEU A 129 0.71 1.05 -7.64
C LEU A 129 -0.41 1.70 -6.80
N TYR A 130 -1.35 2.35 -7.48
CA TYR A 130 -2.49 3.00 -6.87
C TYR A 130 -3.66 2.03 -6.73
N ILE A 131 -3.81 1.44 -5.54
CA ILE A 131 -4.79 0.36 -5.28
C ILE A 131 -6.24 0.80 -5.48
N LYS A 132 -6.61 2.01 -5.05
CA LYS A 132 -7.97 2.53 -5.26
C LYS A 132 -8.34 2.58 -6.74
N GLU A 133 -7.40 3.06 -7.55
CA GLU A 133 -7.57 3.20 -8.99
C GLU A 133 -7.42 1.87 -9.75
N LEU A 134 -6.66 0.89 -9.20
CA LEU A 134 -6.68 -0.49 -9.69
C LEU A 134 -8.08 -1.11 -9.55
N VAL A 135 -8.80 -0.79 -8.47
CA VAL A 135 -10.16 -1.29 -8.24
C VAL A 135 -11.16 -0.55 -9.11
N SER A 136 -11.20 0.79 -9.07
CA SER A 136 -12.23 1.60 -9.76
C SER A 136 -11.99 1.81 -11.25
N GLY A 137 -10.75 1.64 -11.72
CA GLY A 137 -10.35 1.99 -13.08
C GLY A 137 -10.15 3.49 -13.33
N ASP A 138 -10.55 4.35 -12.38
CA ASP A 138 -10.37 5.82 -12.42
C ASP A 138 -10.81 6.41 -13.78
N HIS A 139 -12.05 6.10 -14.20
CA HIS A 139 -12.61 6.49 -15.50
C HIS A 139 -11.73 6.08 -16.71
N GLY A 140 -11.09 4.93 -16.61
CA GLY A 140 -10.24 4.36 -17.66
C GLY A 140 -8.78 4.83 -17.63
N ARG A 141 -8.35 5.50 -16.55
CA ARG A 141 -6.96 5.91 -16.32
C ARG A 141 -6.09 4.81 -15.71
N SER A 142 -6.69 3.73 -15.22
CA SER A 142 -6.00 2.51 -14.78
C SER A 142 -6.49 1.32 -15.62
N ARG A 143 -5.58 0.64 -16.32
CA ARG A 143 -5.91 -0.48 -17.23
C ARG A 143 -4.91 -1.63 -17.14
N PRO A 144 -5.36 -2.89 -17.01
CA PRO A 144 -6.72 -3.28 -16.63
C PRO A 144 -7.06 -2.84 -15.20
N SER A 145 -8.34 -2.89 -14.85
CA SER A 145 -8.84 -2.62 -13.50
C SER A 145 -9.87 -3.66 -13.10
N LEU A 146 -10.09 -3.82 -11.79
CA LEU A 146 -11.07 -4.79 -11.29
C LEU A 146 -12.47 -4.48 -11.83
N SER A 147 -12.90 -3.20 -11.76
CA SER A 147 -14.18 -2.74 -12.33
C SER A 147 -14.30 -3.05 -13.82
N SER A 148 -13.26 -2.83 -14.62
CA SER A 148 -13.31 -3.13 -16.05
C SER A 148 -13.37 -4.63 -16.37
N ILE A 149 -12.74 -5.48 -15.53
CA ILE A 149 -12.75 -6.94 -15.73
C ILE A 149 -14.09 -7.52 -15.28
N THR A 150 -14.63 -7.06 -14.15
CA THR A 150 -15.94 -7.51 -13.67
C THR A 150 -17.09 -6.84 -14.42
N GLY A 151 -16.90 -5.70 -15.07
CA GLY A 151 -17.99 -4.92 -15.65
C GLY A 151 -18.94 -4.31 -14.61
N GLU A 152 -18.48 -4.18 -13.36
CA GLU A 152 -19.23 -3.53 -12.26
C GLU A 152 -18.49 -2.27 -11.81
N ASP A 153 -19.20 -1.29 -11.26
CA ASP A 153 -18.58 -0.12 -10.63
C ASP A 153 -18.13 -0.45 -9.20
N LEU A 154 -16.82 -0.60 -9.00
CA LEU A 154 -16.24 -1.00 -7.72
C LEU A 154 -15.43 0.15 -7.11
N SER A 155 -15.55 0.31 -5.79
CA SER A 155 -14.83 1.34 -5.05
C SER A 155 -14.27 0.80 -3.74
N VAL A 156 -13.14 1.38 -3.31
CA VAL A 156 -12.46 1.00 -2.06
C VAL A 156 -12.92 1.91 -0.93
N GLU A 157 -13.60 1.31 0.05
CA GLU A 157 -14.08 1.97 1.27
C GLU A 157 -12.92 2.13 2.26
N GLU A 158 -12.25 1.02 2.57
CA GLU A 158 -11.13 0.96 3.51
C GLU A 158 -9.90 0.36 2.83
N LEU A 159 -8.71 0.89 3.13
CA LEU A 159 -7.46 0.42 2.55
C LEU A 159 -6.35 0.45 3.59
N ASP A 160 -5.82 -0.72 3.89
CA ASP A 160 -4.67 -0.89 4.78
C ASP A 160 -3.46 -1.42 4.03
N VAL A 161 -2.30 -0.86 4.32
CA VAL A 161 -1.01 -1.50 4.05
C VAL A 161 -0.77 -2.48 5.20
N ILE A 162 -0.72 -3.78 4.91
CA ILE A 162 -0.52 -4.83 5.93
C ILE A 162 0.93 -5.33 5.99
N ASN A 163 1.70 -5.11 4.92
CA ASN A 163 3.13 -5.36 4.91
C ASN A 163 3.87 -4.45 3.92
N VAL A 164 5.07 -4.03 4.30
CA VAL A 164 6.06 -3.42 3.41
C VAL A 164 7.22 -4.40 3.32
N GLY A 165 7.55 -4.84 2.11
CA GLY A 165 8.63 -5.81 1.89
C GLY A 165 9.98 -5.28 2.35
N ALA A 166 10.92 -6.21 2.54
CA ALA A 166 12.26 -5.90 2.99
C ALA A 166 12.97 -4.86 2.10
N ILE A 167 13.77 -4.01 2.73
CA ILE A 167 14.62 -3.03 2.06
C ILE A 167 16.06 -3.51 2.19
N GLU A 168 16.69 -3.85 1.07
CA GLU A 168 18.09 -4.27 1.06
C GLU A 168 19.00 -3.17 1.66
N GLY A 169 19.93 -3.58 2.53
CA GLY A 169 20.81 -2.66 3.25
C GLY A 169 20.19 -2.03 4.50
N ILE A 170 18.98 -2.44 4.88
CA ILE A 170 18.32 -2.13 6.14
C ILE A 170 17.89 -3.44 6.77
N GLU A 171 18.47 -3.77 7.90
CA GLU A 171 17.92 -4.81 8.76
C GLU A 171 16.66 -4.23 9.40
N ILE A 172 15.52 -4.81 9.02
CA ILE A 172 14.20 -4.58 9.61
C ILE A 172 13.93 -5.77 10.54
#